data_AF-A0AAE5CB56-F1
#
_entry.id   AF-A0AAE5CB56-F1
#
_cell.length_a   1.000
_cell.length_b   1.000
_cell.length_c   1.000
_cell.angle_alpha   90.00
_cell.angle_beta   90.00
_cell.angle_gamma   90.00
#
_symmetry.space_group_name_H-M   'P 1'
#
loop_
_entity.id
_entity.type
_entity.pdbx_description
1 polymer ?
#
loop_
_entity_poly.entity_id
_entity_poly.type
_entity_poly.pdbx_seq_one_letter_code
_entity_poly.pdbx_strand_id
1 'polypeptide(L)'
;MTTIDRRLNESGFGLTVAVLLIAVMAALSLFGVTLQIQERRTQLRNQERTLAFYAAETGVVRGLENWTTPDVATSGESWLVHQGTLASGATYRVEATLLDDASHVHGLMSVRAVGTSPHGYTRESAMLVATVPLGSPVQGALRTIGKVKIAGQAEVSGWDTIPDTWQDDCPPALEPSAGVTLADTTKLTHSGASSFDGDPPLDENSDTTNYFEFGDLSYDEVASWANIVISDGTVVSGGDPAPSYTAAGACDTSDDRNWGDPENDNMPCSDWFPVIHTQGSMTFSSDGAGQGILLVDGDLSICGGATFYGPVVVKGSIKTCGSGFRLIGGVVAGESDLNPSGGVVVGASKIQYSSCVVERAISRSRAGRPKPLAERPWFSGR
;
A
#
# COMPACT_ATOMS: atom_id res chain seq x y z
N MET A 1 -66.29 87.82 43.50
CA MET A 1 -66.06 87.23 42.17
C MET A 1 -64.56 87.27 41.92
N THR A 2 -63.87 86.18 42.23
CA THR A 2 -62.40 86.11 42.23
C THR A 2 -61.99 84.64 42.16
N THR A 3 -61.75 84.14 40.96
CA THR A 3 -61.29 82.77 40.71
C THR A 3 -59.82 82.64 41.06
N ILE A 4 -59.48 81.72 41.96
CA ILE A 4 -58.08 81.39 42.27
C ILE A 4 -57.61 80.35 41.24
N ASP A 5 -56.94 80.80 40.18
CA ASP A 5 -56.38 79.95 39.12
C ASP A 5 -55.17 79.16 39.64
N ARG A 6 -55.42 77.96 40.19
CA ARG A 6 -54.41 77.11 40.83
C ARG A 6 -53.58 76.36 39.78
N ARG A 7 -52.73 77.09 39.05
CA ARG A 7 -51.74 76.49 38.13
C ARG A 7 -50.73 75.65 38.91
N LEU A 8 -50.91 74.33 38.85
CA LEU A 8 -49.95 73.36 39.38
C LEU A 8 -48.65 73.43 38.58
N ASN A 9 -47.51 73.51 39.26
CA ASN A 9 -46.21 73.73 38.65
C ASN A 9 -45.56 72.39 38.21
N GLU A 10 -46.26 71.64 37.34
CA GLU A 10 -45.91 70.27 36.94
C GLU A 10 -44.82 70.18 35.85
N SER A 11 -44.39 71.34 35.32
CA SER A 11 -43.40 71.48 34.25
C SER A 11 -42.01 70.89 34.59
N GLY A 12 -41.67 70.73 35.87
CA GLY A 12 -40.39 70.13 36.29
C GLY A 12 -40.33 68.60 36.21
N PHE A 13 -41.45 67.89 36.39
CA PHE A 13 -41.46 66.42 36.49
C PHE A 13 -41.43 65.72 35.13
N GLY A 14 -42.07 66.29 34.11
CA GLY A 14 -42.06 65.73 32.76
C GLY A 14 -40.65 65.65 32.15
N LEU A 15 -39.78 66.62 32.46
CA LEU A 15 -38.41 66.68 31.93
C LEU A 15 -37.53 65.55 32.50
N THR A 16 -37.59 65.28 33.80
CA THR A 16 -36.76 64.23 34.43
C THR A 16 -37.20 62.83 34.00
N VAL A 17 -38.50 62.59 33.86
CA VAL A 17 -39.04 61.35 33.30
C VAL A 17 -38.60 61.16 31.84
N ALA A 18 -38.67 62.21 31.01
CA ALA A 18 -38.24 62.13 29.61
C ALA A 18 -36.73 61.82 29.48
N VAL A 19 -35.87 62.47 30.28
CA VAL A 19 -34.43 62.19 30.29
C VAL A 19 -34.13 60.76 30.74
N LEU A 20 -34.84 60.24 31.76
CA LEU A 20 -34.67 58.87 32.23
C LEU A 20 -35.11 57.85 31.17
N LEU A 21 -36.23 58.08 30.48
CA LEU A 21 -36.68 57.23 29.38
C LEU A 21 -35.67 57.23 28.22
N ILE A 22 -35.10 58.39 27.86
CA ILE A 22 -34.05 58.49 26.84
C ILE A 22 -32.79 57.71 27.26
N ALA A 23 -32.38 57.81 28.53
CA ALA A 23 -31.24 57.06 29.05
C ALA A 23 -31.47 55.54 29.00
N VAL A 24 -32.68 55.07 29.35
CA VAL A 24 -33.05 53.64 29.25
C VAL A 24 -33.09 53.16 27.80
N MET A 25 -33.68 53.94 26.88
CA MET A 25 -33.68 53.59 25.44
C MET A 25 -32.26 53.56 24.86
N ALA A 26 -31.40 54.50 25.24
CA ALA A 26 -29.99 54.51 24.85
C ALA A 26 -29.26 53.26 25.37
N ALA A 27 -29.41 52.92 26.66
CA ALA A 27 -28.81 51.72 27.25
C ALA A 27 -29.28 50.43 26.55
N LEU A 28 -30.58 50.29 26.27
CA LEU A 28 -31.14 49.14 25.55
C LEU A 28 -30.60 49.03 24.11
N SER A 29 -30.48 50.16 23.40
CA SER A 29 -29.93 50.16 22.03
C SER A 29 -28.43 49.76 21.99
N LEU A 30 -27.63 50.25 22.94
CA LEU A 30 -26.22 49.88 23.08
C LEU A 30 -26.04 48.40 23.46
N PHE A 31 -26.92 47.87 24.30
CA PHE A 31 -26.96 46.45 24.64
C PHE A 31 -27.29 45.59 23.41
N GLY A 32 -28.31 45.95 22.62
CA GLY A 32 -28.66 45.25 21.37
C GLY A 32 -27.52 45.21 20.35
N VAL A 33 -26.85 46.34 20.12
CA VAL A 33 -25.70 46.42 19.19
C VAL A 33 -24.51 45.57 19.67
N THR A 34 -24.21 45.56 20.98
CA THR A 34 -23.10 44.77 21.52
C THR A 34 -23.38 43.27 21.46
N LEU A 35 -24.62 42.81 21.66
CA LEU A 35 -25.02 41.42 21.43
C LEU A 35 -24.83 41.00 19.97
N GLN A 36 -25.33 41.77 18.99
CA GLN A 36 -25.17 41.46 17.56
C GLN A 36 -23.70 41.34 17.13
N ILE A 37 -22.81 42.16 17.70
CA ILE A 37 -21.36 42.08 17.45
C ILE A 37 -20.76 40.80 18.05
N GLN A 38 -21.22 40.35 19.22
CA GLN A 38 -20.78 39.08 19.83
C GLN A 38 -21.30 37.86 19.05
N GLU A 39 -22.57 37.87 18.63
CA GLU A 39 -23.17 36.83 17.79
C GLU A 39 -22.43 36.69 16.47
N ARG A 40 -22.23 37.79 15.72
CA ARG A 40 -21.51 37.75 14.44
C ARG A 40 -20.07 37.25 14.58
N ARG A 41 -19.35 37.64 15.65
CA ARG A 41 -18.01 37.13 15.94
C ARG A 41 -18.02 35.63 16.29
N THR A 42 -19.08 35.16 16.94
CA THR A 42 -19.24 33.74 17.32
C THR A 42 -19.61 32.89 16.10
N GLN A 43 -20.50 33.38 15.23
CA GLN A 43 -20.87 32.73 13.97
C GLN A 43 -19.64 32.55 13.06
N LEU A 44 -18.87 33.61 12.83
CA LEU A 44 -17.62 33.54 12.03
C LEU A 44 -16.62 32.55 12.65
N ARG A 45 -16.38 32.60 13.96
CA ARG A 45 -15.52 31.63 14.66
C ARG A 45 -15.99 30.19 14.52
N ASN A 46 -17.30 29.94 14.51
CA ASN A 46 -17.85 28.61 14.35
C ASN A 46 -17.76 28.13 12.89
N GLN A 47 -17.95 29.03 11.90
CA GLN A 47 -17.73 28.75 10.49
C GLN A 47 -16.27 28.36 10.21
N GLU A 48 -15.30 29.15 10.66
CA GLU A 48 -13.87 28.83 10.49
C GLU A 48 -13.48 27.53 11.20
N ARG A 49 -14.00 27.26 12.40
CA ARG A 49 -13.81 25.98 13.09
C ARG A 49 -14.41 24.79 12.34
N THR A 50 -15.55 24.98 11.67
CA THR A 50 -16.19 23.95 10.84
C THR A 50 -15.39 23.70 9.56
N LEU A 51 -14.87 24.75 8.91
CA LEU A 51 -13.98 24.63 7.75
C LEU A 51 -12.68 23.92 8.10
N ALA A 52 -12.06 24.26 9.25
CA ALA A 52 -10.87 23.60 9.73
C ALA A 52 -11.13 22.11 10.05
N PHE A 53 -12.26 21.78 10.69
CA PHE A 53 -12.63 20.40 10.98
C PHE A 53 -12.88 19.59 9.69
N TYR A 54 -13.65 20.15 8.75
CA TYR A 54 -13.88 19.54 7.44
C TYR A 54 -12.57 19.30 6.68
N ALA A 55 -11.60 20.21 6.79
CA ALA A 55 -10.28 20.03 6.21
C ALA A 55 -9.47 18.91 6.90
N ALA A 56 -9.58 18.75 8.23
CA ALA A 56 -8.96 17.64 8.95
C ALA A 56 -9.56 16.29 8.50
N GLU A 57 -10.89 16.14 8.53
CA GLU A 57 -11.60 14.92 8.07
C GLU A 57 -11.28 14.57 6.62
N THR A 58 -11.34 15.55 5.71
CA THR A 58 -10.96 15.36 4.29
C THR A 58 -9.47 14.98 4.15
N GLY A 59 -8.63 15.50 5.05
CA GLY A 59 -7.23 15.13 5.15
C GLY A 59 -7.05 13.64 5.49
N VAL A 60 -7.71 13.13 6.55
CA VAL A 60 -7.64 11.70 6.92
C VAL A 60 -7.98 10.81 5.73
N VAL A 61 -9.14 11.05 5.09
CA VAL A 61 -9.58 10.24 3.93
C VAL A 61 -8.56 10.28 2.80
N ARG A 62 -8.12 11.48 2.38
CA ARG A 62 -7.15 11.63 1.28
C ARG A 62 -5.76 11.08 1.60
N GLY A 63 -5.36 11.06 2.87
CA GLY A 63 -4.12 10.44 3.30
C GLY A 63 -4.13 8.92 3.10
N LEU A 64 -5.28 8.27 3.25
CA LEU A 64 -5.43 6.82 3.04
C LEU A 64 -5.56 6.47 1.55
N GLU A 65 -6.22 7.35 0.77
CA GLU A 65 -6.25 7.26 -0.70
C GLU A 65 -4.85 7.38 -1.30
N ASN A 66 -4.08 8.40 -0.86
CA ASN A 66 -2.74 8.74 -1.32
C ASN A 66 -1.68 8.26 -0.31
N TRP A 67 -1.86 7.04 0.22
CA TRP A 67 -1.00 6.52 1.27
C TRP A 67 0.43 6.26 0.77
N THR A 68 1.40 6.70 1.56
CA THR A 68 2.83 6.47 1.34
C THR A 68 3.44 5.95 2.63
N THR A 69 4.27 4.91 2.51
CA THR A 69 5.10 4.39 3.60
C THR A 69 6.55 4.78 3.36
N PRO A 70 7.32 5.18 4.38
CA PRO A 70 8.78 5.24 4.25
C PRO A 70 9.35 3.83 4.06
N ASP A 71 10.59 3.74 3.57
CA ASP A 71 11.28 2.47 3.37
C ASP A 71 11.55 1.73 4.70
N VAL A 72 11.81 2.50 5.76
CA VAL A 72 11.90 2.03 7.15
C VAL A 72 11.15 3.03 8.03
N ALA A 73 10.41 2.55 9.02
CA ALA A 73 9.86 3.35 10.10
C ALA A 73 10.18 2.67 11.44
N THR A 74 10.55 3.46 12.44
CA THR A 74 10.73 3.00 13.82
C THR A 74 9.53 3.32 14.71
N SER A 75 9.38 2.62 15.83
CA SER A 75 8.30 2.86 16.81
C SER A 75 8.28 4.32 17.28
N GLY A 76 7.13 4.98 17.15
CA GLY A 76 6.95 6.41 17.43
C GLY A 76 7.45 7.37 16.34
N GLU A 77 8.10 6.88 15.29
CA GLU A 77 8.51 7.69 14.14
C GLU A 77 7.29 8.20 13.36
N SER A 78 7.37 9.44 12.88
CA SER A 78 6.25 10.12 12.24
C SER A 78 6.64 10.77 10.91
N TRP A 79 5.93 10.44 9.84
CA TRP A 79 6.19 10.94 8.48
C TRP A 79 4.99 11.70 7.89
N LEU A 80 5.26 12.53 6.89
CA LEU A 80 4.23 13.18 6.08
C LEU A 80 3.68 12.17 5.07
N VAL A 81 2.39 11.83 5.18
CA VAL A 81 1.69 11.00 4.19
C VAL A 81 1.24 11.87 3.02
N HIS A 82 0.45 12.91 3.31
CA HIS A 82 -0.18 13.73 2.29
C HIS A 82 -0.50 15.14 2.82
N GLN A 83 -0.60 16.13 1.93
CA GLN A 83 -1.02 17.50 2.29
C GLN A 83 -1.64 18.18 1.07
N GLY A 84 -2.54 19.15 1.28
CA GLY A 84 -3.23 19.81 0.18
C GLY A 84 -4.11 20.99 0.60
N THR A 85 -4.79 21.56 -0.40
CA THR A 85 -5.70 22.70 -0.26
C THR A 85 -7.06 22.36 -0.85
N LEU A 86 -8.13 22.75 -0.17
CA LEU A 86 -9.51 22.57 -0.62
C LEU A 86 -10.01 23.79 -1.39
N ALA A 87 -11.10 23.63 -2.16
CA ALA A 87 -11.74 24.73 -2.90
C ALA A 87 -12.26 25.88 -2.00
N SER A 88 -12.38 25.65 -0.69
CA SER A 88 -12.68 26.68 0.32
C SER A 88 -11.47 27.51 0.76
N GLY A 89 -10.27 27.22 0.25
CA GLY A 89 -9.00 27.81 0.71
C GLY A 89 -8.47 27.24 2.03
N ALA A 90 -9.21 26.32 2.68
CA ALA A 90 -8.71 25.59 3.84
C ALA A 90 -7.66 24.56 3.41
N THR A 91 -6.59 24.40 4.20
CA THR A 91 -5.51 23.45 3.95
C THR A 91 -5.58 22.27 4.92
N TYR A 92 -4.93 21.17 4.56
CA TYR A 92 -4.75 20.01 5.43
C TYR A 92 -3.34 19.45 5.30
N ARG A 93 -2.83 18.90 6.40
CA ARG A 93 -1.57 18.12 6.47
C ARG A 93 -1.86 16.82 7.22
N VAL A 94 -1.41 15.70 6.68
CA VAL A 94 -1.64 14.35 7.21
C VAL A 94 -0.31 13.72 7.56
N GLU A 95 -0.15 13.38 8.82
CA GLU A 95 1.01 12.68 9.36
C GLU A 95 0.58 11.27 9.77
N ALA A 96 1.45 10.28 9.58
CA ALA A 96 1.27 8.96 10.16
C ALA A 96 2.40 8.69 11.14
N THR A 97 2.08 7.95 12.20
CA THR A 97 3.01 7.54 13.26
C THR A 97 2.88 6.03 13.48
N LEU A 98 3.99 5.30 13.41
CA LEU A 98 4.03 3.88 13.78
C LEU A 98 3.89 3.75 15.31
N LEU A 99 2.99 2.86 15.77
CA LEU A 99 2.68 2.65 17.19
C LEU A 99 3.14 1.27 17.71
N ASP A 100 3.82 0.50 16.86
CA ASP A 100 4.28 -0.85 17.13
C ASP A 100 5.81 -0.91 17.15
N ASP A 101 6.38 -1.84 17.93
CA ASP A 101 7.82 -2.11 17.96
C ASP A 101 8.24 -3.12 16.87
N ALA A 102 7.30 -3.53 16.00
CA ALA A 102 7.57 -4.32 14.81
C ALA A 102 8.61 -3.65 13.90
N SER A 103 9.65 -4.40 13.51
CA SER A 103 10.77 -3.94 12.67
C SER A 103 10.42 -3.75 11.19
N HIS A 104 9.13 -3.72 10.84
CA HIS A 104 8.62 -3.76 9.47
C HIS A 104 7.41 -2.85 9.31
N VAL A 105 7.08 -2.52 8.06
CA VAL A 105 6.07 -1.50 7.70
C VAL A 105 4.60 -1.96 7.97
N HIS A 106 4.42 -3.21 8.41
CA HIS A 106 3.13 -3.78 8.80
C HIS A 106 2.92 -3.71 10.32
N GLY A 107 1.90 -2.97 10.77
CA GLY A 107 1.62 -2.82 12.20
C GLY A 107 0.48 -1.86 12.49
N LEU A 108 0.30 -1.54 13.77
CA LEU A 108 -0.64 -0.52 14.24
C LEU A 108 -0.04 0.88 14.03
N MET A 109 -0.82 1.80 13.46
CA MET A 109 -0.41 3.18 13.21
C MET A 109 -1.51 4.16 13.63
N SER A 110 -1.12 5.39 13.99
CA SER A 110 -2.06 6.52 14.06
C SER A 110 -1.88 7.43 12.86
N VAL A 111 -2.99 7.81 12.23
CA VAL A 111 -3.06 8.76 11.12
C VAL A 111 -3.71 10.04 11.64
N ARG A 112 -2.99 11.14 11.60
CA ARG A 112 -3.32 12.43 12.20
C ARG A 112 -3.40 13.50 11.12
N ALA A 113 -4.57 14.08 10.93
CA ALA A 113 -4.79 15.18 9.99
C ALA A 113 -5.02 16.51 10.73
N VAL A 114 -4.20 17.50 10.45
CA VAL A 114 -4.37 18.89 10.92
C VAL A 114 -4.96 19.71 9.79
N GLY A 115 -6.23 20.10 9.94
CA GLY A 115 -6.94 21.00 9.04
C GLY A 115 -6.84 22.45 9.50
N THR A 116 -6.56 23.36 8.57
CA THR A 116 -6.39 24.80 8.84
C THR A 116 -7.29 25.62 7.94
N SER A 117 -8.16 26.43 8.54
CA SER A 117 -9.03 27.38 7.82
C SER A 117 -8.23 28.55 7.18
N PRO A 118 -8.78 29.27 6.19
CA PRO A 118 -8.13 30.44 5.59
C PRO A 118 -7.70 31.52 6.61
N HIS A 119 -8.41 31.63 7.74
CA HIS A 119 -8.09 32.59 8.81
C HIS A 119 -7.28 31.98 9.97
N GLY A 120 -6.61 30.85 9.75
CA GLY A 120 -5.64 30.28 10.70
C GLY A 120 -6.22 29.52 11.89
N TYR A 121 -7.54 29.30 11.96
CA TYR A 121 -8.11 28.35 12.94
C TYR A 121 -7.72 26.93 12.56
N THR A 122 -7.18 26.18 13.51
CA THR A 122 -6.78 24.78 13.34
C THR A 122 -7.77 23.82 14.00
N ARG A 123 -7.88 22.63 13.42
CA ARG A 123 -8.57 21.45 13.95
C ARG A 123 -7.74 20.21 13.63
N GLU A 124 -7.91 19.20 14.47
CA GLU A 124 -7.23 17.92 14.36
C GLU A 124 -8.28 16.81 14.34
N SER A 125 -8.03 15.80 13.51
CA SER A 125 -8.71 14.51 13.54
C SER A 125 -7.65 13.41 13.48
N ALA A 126 -7.83 12.35 14.26
CA ALA A 126 -6.86 11.26 14.34
C ALA A 126 -7.56 9.90 14.41
N MET A 127 -7.07 8.96 13.62
CA MET A 127 -7.60 7.60 13.45
C MET A 127 -6.52 6.56 13.71
N LEU A 128 -6.92 5.40 14.24
CA LEU A 128 -6.07 4.20 14.27
C LEU A 128 -6.32 3.34 13.04
N VAL A 129 -5.23 2.89 12.41
CA VAL A 129 -5.22 2.01 11.24
C VAL A 129 -4.26 0.85 11.46
N ALA A 130 -4.51 -0.27 10.79
CA ALA A 130 -3.55 -1.36 10.67
C ALA A 130 -3.17 -1.56 9.20
N THR A 131 -1.87 -1.60 8.89
CA THR A 131 -1.38 -2.00 7.58
C THR A 131 -1.38 -3.52 7.48
N VAL A 132 -2.45 -4.08 6.91
CA VAL A 132 -2.58 -5.55 6.73
C VAL A 132 -1.53 -6.01 5.70
N PRO A 133 -0.74 -7.07 5.99
CA PRO A 133 0.17 -7.64 5.00
C PRO A 133 -0.61 -8.29 3.84
N LEU A 134 0.04 -8.40 2.69
CA LEU A 134 -0.51 -9.18 1.58
C LEU A 134 -0.61 -10.66 2.01
N GLY A 135 -1.68 -11.36 1.62
CA GLY A 135 -1.71 -12.82 1.70
C GLY A 135 -0.81 -13.44 0.63
N SER A 136 -0.29 -14.64 0.87
CA SER A 136 0.48 -15.35 -0.16
C SER A 136 -0.43 -15.89 -1.27
N PRO A 137 -0.18 -15.56 -2.55
CA PRO A 137 -0.85 -16.21 -3.68
C PRO A 137 -0.27 -17.61 -3.96
N VAL A 138 0.96 -17.87 -3.52
CA VAL A 138 1.71 -19.13 -3.74
C VAL A 138 1.53 -20.07 -2.54
N GLN A 139 1.31 -21.34 -2.85
CA GLN A 139 1.05 -22.42 -1.88
C GLN A 139 1.85 -23.69 -2.25
N GLY A 140 3.08 -23.49 -2.76
CA GLY A 140 3.90 -24.53 -3.39
C GLY A 140 4.82 -23.91 -4.45
N ALA A 141 5.63 -24.73 -5.12
CA ALA A 141 6.60 -24.23 -6.09
C ALA A 141 5.94 -23.73 -7.38
N LEU A 142 5.01 -24.51 -7.96
CA LEU A 142 4.29 -24.15 -9.19
C LEU A 142 2.80 -24.51 -9.11
N ARG A 143 1.92 -23.50 -9.15
CA ARG A 143 0.46 -23.63 -9.28
C ARG A 143 0.03 -23.24 -10.69
N THR A 144 -0.63 -24.11 -11.48
CA THR A 144 -1.27 -23.69 -12.77
C THR A 144 -2.69 -24.22 -12.99
N ILE A 145 -3.56 -23.44 -13.64
CA ILE A 145 -4.92 -23.91 -14.06
C ILE A 145 -4.87 -24.69 -15.40
N GLY A 146 -3.93 -24.28 -16.27
CA GLY A 146 -3.74 -24.83 -17.61
C GLY A 146 -3.06 -26.19 -17.67
N LYS A 147 -2.27 -26.41 -18.73
CA LYS A 147 -1.54 -27.67 -18.96
C LYS A 147 -0.06 -27.43 -18.68
N VAL A 148 0.61 -28.31 -17.95
CA VAL A 148 2.04 -28.16 -17.65
C VAL A 148 2.87 -29.13 -18.47
N LYS A 149 3.94 -28.61 -19.04
CA LYS A 149 5.05 -29.39 -19.56
C LYS A 149 6.22 -29.22 -18.60
N ILE A 150 7.01 -30.27 -18.45
CA ILE A 150 8.31 -30.23 -17.78
C ILE A 150 9.26 -31.02 -18.68
N ALA A 151 10.44 -30.47 -19.00
CA ALA A 151 11.26 -31.00 -20.08
C ALA A 151 12.77 -30.79 -19.85
N GLY A 152 13.59 -31.63 -20.48
CA GLY A 152 15.04 -31.41 -20.57
C GLY A 152 15.77 -31.70 -19.26
N GLN A 153 16.06 -30.65 -18.48
CA GLN A 153 16.75 -30.70 -17.19
C GLN A 153 16.09 -29.76 -16.16
N ALA A 154 14.76 -29.61 -16.26
CA ALA A 154 13.97 -28.84 -15.31
C ALA A 154 14.10 -29.37 -13.87
N GLU A 155 13.94 -28.47 -12.90
CA GLU A 155 13.64 -28.83 -11.52
C GLU A 155 12.48 -27.96 -11.01
N VAL A 156 11.46 -28.59 -10.43
CA VAL A 156 10.37 -27.90 -9.71
C VAL A 156 10.26 -28.52 -8.32
N SER A 157 10.64 -27.77 -7.29
CA SER A 157 10.90 -28.30 -5.95
C SER A 157 10.05 -27.57 -4.91
N GLY A 158 9.02 -28.24 -4.40
CA GLY A 158 8.13 -27.80 -3.32
C GLY A 158 8.76 -27.86 -1.92
N TRP A 159 9.97 -28.41 -1.81
CA TRP A 159 10.77 -28.38 -0.57
C TRP A 159 11.05 -26.94 -0.17
N ASP A 160 10.72 -26.55 1.06
CA ASP A 160 11.04 -25.21 1.55
C ASP A 160 12.56 -25.05 1.69
N THR A 161 13.15 -24.15 0.90
CA THR A 161 14.60 -23.93 0.85
C THR A 161 14.90 -22.45 1.05
N ILE A 162 15.60 -22.13 2.13
CA ILE A 162 16.06 -20.77 2.43
C ILE A 162 17.35 -20.49 1.62
N PRO A 163 17.49 -19.32 0.96
CA PRO A 163 18.75 -18.92 0.34
C PRO A 163 19.90 -18.86 1.36
N ASP A 164 21.08 -19.34 0.99
CA ASP A 164 22.28 -19.29 1.85
C ASP A 164 22.63 -17.88 2.35
N THR A 165 22.26 -16.86 1.57
CA THR A 165 22.47 -15.44 1.90
C THR A 165 21.53 -14.91 2.98
N TRP A 166 20.38 -15.55 3.24
CA TRP A 166 19.31 -15.04 4.12
C TRP A 166 19.10 -15.89 5.39
N GLN A 167 19.97 -16.88 5.67
CA GLN A 167 19.76 -17.85 6.76
C GLN A 167 19.62 -17.22 8.16
N ASP A 168 20.29 -16.09 8.42
CA ASP A 168 20.21 -15.36 9.71
C ASP A 168 18.92 -14.52 9.84
N ASP A 169 18.25 -14.22 8.72
CA ASP A 169 17.12 -13.28 8.61
C ASP A 169 15.77 -14.00 8.38
N CYS A 170 15.79 -15.33 8.37
CA CYS A 170 14.66 -16.21 8.08
C CYS A 170 14.26 -17.07 9.30
N PRO A 171 12.95 -17.40 9.48
CA PRO A 171 12.57 -18.53 10.32
C PRO A 171 13.11 -19.85 9.72
N PRO A 172 13.26 -20.93 10.52
CA PRO A 172 13.61 -22.24 9.99
C PRO A 172 12.62 -22.72 8.91
N ALA A 173 13.14 -23.43 7.90
CA ALA A 173 12.33 -23.96 6.81
C ALA A 173 11.14 -24.80 7.34
N LEU A 174 9.97 -24.57 6.73
CA LEU A 174 8.72 -25.23 7.06
C LEU A 174 8.67 -26.65 6.48
N GLU A 175 7.60 -27.37 6.80
CA GLU A 175 7.31 -28.65 6.14
C GLU A 175 7.20 -28.48 4.61
N PRO A 176 7.56 -29.51 3.82
CA PRO A 176 7.53 -29.42 2.36
C PRO A 176 6.13 -29.10 1.86
N SER A 177 6.07 -28.33 0.78
CA SER A 177 4.84 -27.97 0.09
C SER A 177 4.70 -28.74 -1.23
N ALA A 178 3.60 -28.50 -1.94
CA ALA A 178 3.34 -29.12 -3.23
C ALA A 178 4.41 -28.73 -4.27
N GLY A 179 4.95 -29.73 -4.99
CA GLY A 179 5.87 -29.50 -6.11
C GLY A 179 5.14 -28.82 -7.27
N VAL A 180 4.10 -29.46 -7.79
CA VAL A 180 3.20 -28.88 -8.78
C VAL A 180 1.74 -29.07 -8.34
N THR A 181 0.97 -27.99 -8.29
CA THR A 181 -0.50 -28.03 -8.07
C THR A 181 -1.22 -27.69 -9.36
N LEU A 182 -2.14 -28.56 -9.80
CA LEU A 182 -2.94 -28.38 -11.03
C LEU A 182 -4.44 -28.46 -10.76
N ALA A 183 -5.23 -27.77 -11.59
CA ALA A 183 -6.68 -27.96 -11.61
C ALA A 183 -7.14 -29.29 -12.25
N ASP A 184 -6.22 -30.00 -12.91
CA ASP A 184 -6.39 -31.33 -13.53
C ASP A 184 -4.99 -31.90 -13.80
N THR A 185 -4.60 -32.92 -13.04
CA THR A 185 -3.26 -33.52 -13.09
C THR A 185 -2.99 -34.30 -14.38
N THR A 186 -4.02 -34.69 -15.13
CA THR A 186 -3.86 -35.38 -16.42
C THR A 186 -3.28 -34.47 -17.50
N LYS A 187 -3.28 -33.15 -17.27
CA LYS A 187 -2.65 -32.15 -18.13
C LYS A 187 -1.13 -32.00 -17.91
N LEU A 188 -0.52 -32.72 -16.96
CA LEU A 188 0.93 -32.73 -16.76
C LEU A 188 1.64 -33.64 -17.78
N THR A 189 2.71 -33.13 -18.39
CA THR A 189 3.60 -33.90 -19.27
C THR A 189 5.06 -33.68 -18.89
N HIS A 190 5.76 -34.70 -18.38
CA HIS A 190 7.19 -34.61 -18.05
C HIS A 190 8.05 -35.39 -19.07
N SER A 191 9.31 -34.99 -19.30
CA SER A 191 10.15 -35.59 -20.35
C SER A 191 11.66 -35.28 -20.22
N GLY A 192 12.52 -36.26 -20.52
CA GLY A 192 13.96 -36.11 -20.40
C GLY A 192 14.46 -36.39 -18.98
N ALA A 193 15.37 -35.56 -18.46
CA ALA A 193 15.94 -35.66 -17.12
C ALA A 193 15.39 -34.57 -16.17
N SER A 194 14.16 -34.12 -16.41
CA SER A 194 13.43 -33.21 -15.53
C SER A 194 12.91 -33.91 -14.27
N SER A 195 12.98 -33.26 -13.11
CA SER A 195 12.25 -33.69 -11.91
C SER A 195 11.17 -32.69 -11.48
N PHE A 196 10.24 -33.17 -10.67
CA PHE A 196 9.35 -32.36 -9.85
C PHE A 196 9.14 -33.08 -8.52
N ASP A 197 9.34 -32.38 -7.41
CA ASP A 197 9.53 -32.95 -6.08
C ASP A 197 8.85 -32.06 -5.02
N GLY A 198 8.45 -32.63 -3.89
CA GLY A 198 7.72 -31.95 -2.80
C GLY A 198 6.91 -32.96 -1.98
N ASP A 199 6.06 -32.51 -1.07
CA ASP A 199 5.08 -33.37 -0.41
C ASP A 199 3.67 -32.73 -0.44
N PRO A 200 2.78 -33.17 -1.34
CA PRO A 200 3.01 -34.15 -2.41
C PRO A 200 3.85 -33.57 -3.56
N PRO A 201 4.54 -34.39 -4.37
CA PRO A 201 5.20 -33.92 -5.59
C PRO A 201 4.22 -33.32 -6.61
N LEU A 202 2.98 -33.83 -6.64
CA LEU A 202 1.90 -33.41 -7.52
C LEU A 202 0.57 -33.39 -6.75
N ASP A 203 -0.13 -32.27 -6.81
CA ASP A 203 -1.42 -32.02 -6.16
C ASP A 203 -2.52 -31.67 -7.19
N GLU A 204 -3.78 -31.99 -6.85
CA GLU A 204 -4.95 -31.67 -7.68
C GLU A 204 -5.94 -30.77 -6.91
N ASN A 205 -5.91 -29.47 -7.23
CA ASN A 205 -6.81 -28.48 -6.66
C ASN A 205 -7.59 -27.77 -7.78
N SER A 206 -8.85 -28.18 -7.95
CA SER A 206 -9.77 -27.64 -8.95
C SER A 206 -10.45 -26.32 -8.53
N ASP A 207 -10.17 -25.79 -7.34
CA ASP A 207 -10.65 -24.46 -6.95
C ASP A 207 -9.82 -23.34 -7.61
N THR A 208 -10.44 -22.67 -8.57
CA THR A 208 -9.88 -21.54 -9.31
C THR A 208 -10.46 -20.20 -8.86
N THR A 209 -11.24 -20.14 -7.78
CA THR A 209 -12.04 -18.96 -7.43
C THR A 209 -11.14 -17.78 -7.01
N ASN A 210 -10.18 -18.05 -6.11
CA ASN A 210 -9.30 -17.04 -5.50
C ASN A 210 -7.85 -17.17 -6.04
N TYR A 211 -7.71 -17.49 -7.33
CA TYR A 211 -6.47 -18.07 -7.85
C TYR A 211 -5.27 -17.10 -7.92
N PHE A 212 -5.55 -15.81 -8.08
CA PHE A 212 -4.56 -14.72 -8.13
C PHE A 212 -4.70 -13.74 -6.96
N GLU A 213 -5.34 -14.16 -5.87
CA GLU A 213 -5.62 -13.29 -4.72
C GLU A 213 -4.50 -13.34 -3.69
N PHE A 214 -4.21 -12.17 -3.14
CA PHE A 214 -3.24 -11.92 -2.09
C PHE A 214 -3.97 -11.86 -0.73
N GLY A 215 -4.66 -12.95 -0.39
CA GLY A 215 -5.56 -13.02 0.76
C GLY A 215 -6.83 -12.19 0.54
N ASP A 216 -6.96 -11.07 1.26
CA ASP A 216 -8.09 -10.13 1.16
C ASP A 216 -8.15 -9.31 -0.15
N LEU A 217 -7.14 -9.44 -1.02
CA LEU A 217 -6.84 -8.48 -2.08
C LEU A 217 -6.74 -9.13 -3.46
N SER A 218 -7.35 -8.51 -4.46
CA SER A 218 -7.25 -8.95 -5.85
C SER A 218 -5.88 -8.61 -6.46
N TYR A 219 -5.48 -9.35 -7.50
CA TYR A 219 -4.32 -9.03 -8.33
C TYR A 219 -4.30 -7.56 -8.76
N ASP A 220 -5.46 -7.06 -9.25
CA ASP A 220 -5.54 -5.72 -9.84
C ASP A 220 -5.38 -4.61 -8.79
N GLU A 221 -5.75 -4.86 -7.53
CA GLU A 221 -5.45 -3.97 -6.40
C GLU A 221 -3.94 -3.93 -6.11
N VAL A 222 -3.27 -5.08 -6.01
CA VAL A 222 -1.81 -5.13 -5.76
C VAL A 222 -1.02 -4.54 -6.94
N ALA A 223 -1.45 -4.82 -8.18
CA ALA A 223 -0.89 -4.20 -9.39
C ALA A 223 -1.07 -2.67 -9.42
N SER A 224 -2.18 -2.15 -8.88
CA SER A 224 -2.37 -0.69 -8.74
C SER A 224 -1.40 -0.03 -7.74
N TRP A 225 -0.65 -0.82 -6.96
CA TRP A 225 0.37 -0.37 -6.01
C TRP A 225 1.80 -0.73 -6.47
N ALA A 226 1.95 -1.12 -7.74
CA ALA A 226 3.25 -1.38 -8.35
C ALA A 226 4.21 -0.20 -8.19
N ASN A 227 5.43 -0.52 -7.81
CA ASN A 227 6.52 0.44 -7.61
C ASN A 227 7.35 0.59 -8.90
N ILE A 228 7.37 -0.47 -9.71
CA ILE A 228 8.02 -0.54 -11.02
C ILE A 228 6.97 -1.02 -12.03
N VAL A 229 6.77 -0.25 -13.12
CA VAL A 229 5.75 -0.56 -14.14
C VAL A 229 6.40 -0.81 -15.49
N ILE A 230 6.27 -2.04 -15.99
CA ILE A 230 6.87 -2.52 -17.23
C ILE A 230 5.81 -2.50 -18.34
N SER A 231 6.15 -1.95 -19.49
CA SER A 231 5.26 -1.90 -20.67
C SER A 231 5.18 -3.25 -21.40
N ASP A 232 4.06 -3.50 -22.08
CA ASP A 232 3.91 -4.68 -22.95
C ASP A 232 5.05 -4.81 -23.98
N GLY A 233 5.50 -6.05 -24.20
CA GLY A 233 6.59 -6.38 -25.13
C GLY A 233 7.99 -6.03 -24.64
N THR A 234 8.18 -5.55 -23.41
CA THR A 234 9.51 -5.17 -22.88
C THR A 234 10.44 -6.39 -22.78
N VAL A 235 11.70 -6.19 -23.18
CA VAL A 235 12.79 -7.17 -23.02
C VAL A 235 13.79 -6.65 -21.99
N VAL A 236 13.69 -7.14 -20.75
CA VAL A 236 14.70 -6.90 -19.70
C VAL A 236 15.92 -7.75 -20.04
N SER A 237 17.12 -7.17 -20.10
CA SER A 237 18.30 -7.86 -20.63
C SER A 237 19.62 -7.24 -20.22
N GLY A 238 20.72 -7.98 -20.43
CA GLY A 238 22.06 -7.57 -20.02
C GLY A 238 22.29 -7.87 -18.54
N GLY A 239 22.72 -6.84 -17.80
CA GLY A 239 22.88 -6.92 -16.34
C GLY A 239 21.66 -6.45 -15.54
N ASP A 240 20.62 -5.91 -16.18
CA ASP A 240 19.38 -5.51 -15.50
C ASP A 240 18.49 -6.75 -15.27
N PRO A 241 17.90 -6.99 -14.09
CA PRO A 241 17.94 -6.17 -12.90
C PRO A 241 19.26 -6.29 -12.14
N ALA A 242 19.63 -5.17 -11.52
CA ALA A 242 20.73 -5.02 -10.60
C ALA A 242 20.34 -3.95 -9.55
N PRO A 243 20.94 -3.97 -8.35
CA PRO A 243 20.71 -2.93 -7.36
C PRO A 243 21.25 -1.57 -7.83
N SER A 244 20.44 -0.53 -7.66
CA SER A 244 20.80 0.85 -8.02
C SER A 244 21.02 1.71 -6.77
N TYR A 245 21.99 2.61 -6.83
CA TYR A 245 22.48 3.34 -5.66
C TYR A 245 22.59 4.85 -5.96
N THR A 246 21.99 5.65 -5.07
CA THR A 246 22.11 7.10 -5.10
C THR A 246 23.56 7.57 -4.94
N ALA A 247 23.86 8.81 -5.32
CA ALA A 247 25.18 9.41 -5.10
C ALA A 247 25.62 9.51 -3.61
N ALA A 248 24.72 9.24 -2.66
CA ALA A 248 25.00 9.15 -1.23
C ALA A 248 25.23 7.71 -0.72
N GLY A 249 25.10 6.70 -1.59
CA GLY A 249 25.22 5.27 -1.26
C GLY A 249 23.94 4.63 -0.71
N ALA A 250 22.87 5.39 -0.45
CA ALA A 250 21.56 4.82 -0.16
C ALA A 250 20.95 4.18 -1.42
N CYS A 251 20.08 3.18 -1.25
CA CYS A 251 19.38 2.52 -2.36
C CYS A 251 18.57 3.54 -3.18
N ASP A 252 18.69 3.51 -4.51
CA ASP A 252 17.92 4.41 -5.38
C ASP A 252 16.53 3.81 -5.64
N THR A 253 15.58 4.15 -4.78
CA THR A 253 14.21 3.65 -4.86
C THR A 253 13.39 4.28 -5.98
N SER A 254 14.00 5.17 -6.80
CA SER A 254 13.38 5.86 -7.94
C SER A 254 13.85 5.37 -9.31
N ASP A 255 14.76 4.40 -9.37
CA ASP A 255 15.21 3.75 -10.60
C ASP A 255 14.37 2.49 -10.90
N ASP A 256 13.60 2.49 -12.00
CA ASP A 256 12.77 1.37 -12.47
C ASP A 256 13.56 0.06 -12.74
N ARG A 257 14.90 0.12 -12.75
CA ARG A 257 15.80 -1.04 -12.90
C ARG A 257 16.19 -1.67 -11.57
N ASN A 258 15.97 -0.98 -10.45
CA ASN A 258 16.41 -1.39 -9.13
C ASN A 258 15.44 -2.40 -8.49
N TRP A 259 15.66 -3.68 -8.77
CA TRP A 259 14.84 -4.75 -8.21
C TRP A 259 15.47 -5.34 -6.94
N GLY A 260 16.19 -4.53 -6.15
CA GLY A 260 16.82 -4.94 -4.88
C GLY A 260 18.17 -5.65 -5.03
N ASP A 261 18.73 -6.09 -3.89
CA ASP A 261 20.03 -6.79 -3.80
C ASP A 261 19.92 -8.14 -3.04
N PRO A 262 19.26 -9.16 -3.63
CA PRO A 262 19.01 -10.43 -2.94
C PRO A 262 20.27 -11.24 -2.62
N GLU A 263 21.37 -11.01 -3.34
CA GLU A 263 22.61 -11.75 -3.16
C GLU A 263 23.52 -11.15 -2.07
N ASN A 264 23.25 -9.92 -1.61
CA ASN A 264 24.09 -9.21 -0.63
C ASN A 264 23.26 -8.61 0.51
N ASP A 265 22.85 -9.43 1.48
CA ASP A 265 21.87 -9.04 2.52
C ASP A 265 22.30 -7.83 3.41
N ASN A 266 23.58 -7.47 3.38
CA ASN A 266 24.16 -6.33 4.10
C ASN A 266 24.22 -5.02 3.28
N MET A 267 23.75 -5.01 2.03
CA MET A 267 23.79 -3.85 1.14
C MET A 267 22.49 -3.04 1.23
N PRO A 268 22.50 -1.70 1.03
CA PRO A 268 21.32 -0.85 1.21
C PRO A 268 20.05 -1.20 0.41
N CYS A 269 20.15 -2.05 -0.62
CA CYS A 269 19.01 -2.52 -1.41
C CYS A 269 18.53 -3.95 -1.05
N SER A 270 19.10 -4.63 -0.05
CA SER A 270 18.64 -5.97 0.38
C SER A 270 17.23 -5.96 0.97
N ASP A 271 16.83 -4.86 1.59
CA ASP A 271 15.46 -4.64 2.09
C ASP A 271 14.48 -4.15 1.01
N TRP A 272 14.92 -3.90 -0.22
CA TRP A 272 14.04 -3.37 -1.25
C TRP A 272 13.36 -4.48 -2.07
N PHE A 273 12.13 -4.80 -1.67
CA PHE A 273 11.21 -5.72 -2.35
C PHE A 273 10.09 -4.97 -3.10
N PRO A 274 10.33 -4.50 -4.35
CA PRO A 274 9.28 -3.85 -5.15
C PRO A 274 8.16 -4.79 -5.57
N VAL A 275 6.94 -4.25 -5.65
CA VAL A 275 5.90 -4.80 -6.55
C VAL A 275 6.24 -4.34 -7.97
N ILE A 276 6.46 -5.30 -8.86
CA ILE A 276 6.83 -5.10 -10.27
C ILE A 276 5.63 -5.55 -11.12
N HIS A 277 5.02 -4.65 -11.88
CA HIS A 277 3.85 -4.96 -12.71
C HIS A 277 4.13 -4.77 -14.19
N THR A 278 3.95 -5.84 -14.97
CA THR A 278 3.99 -5.81 -16.43
C THR A 278 2.59 -5.71 -17.01
N GLN A 279 2.31 -4.60 -17.68
CA GLN A 279 1.04 -4.26 -18.34
C GLN A 279 0.84 -5.00 -19.68
N GLY A 280 1.14 -6.29 -19.69
CA GLY A 280 1.16 -7.14 -20.87
C GLY A 280 2.14 -8.29 -20.71
N SER A 281 2.76 -8.68 -21.82
CA SER A 281 3.80 -9.73 -21.85
C SER A 281 5.19 -9.14 -21.71
N MET A 282 6.13 -9.89 -21.14
CA MET A 282 7.55 -9.50 -21.04
C MET A 282 8.50 -10.64 -21.41
N THR A 283 9.71 -10.27 -21.82
CA THR A 283 10.84 -11.20 -21.93
C THR A 283 11.93 -10.84 -20.93
N PHE A 284 12.40 -11.84 -20.19
CA PHE A 284 13.47 -11.74 -19.20
C PHE A 284 14.72 -12.47 -19.74
N SER A 285 15.56 -11.73 -20.44
CA SER A 285 16.74 -12.21 -21.17
C SER A 285 18.03 -11.68 -20.54
N SER A 286 18.15 -11.87 -19.24
CA SER A 286 19.19 -11.32 -18.37
C SER A 286 19.91 -12.41 -17.58
N ASP A 287 21.12 -12.09 -17.11
CA ASP A 287 21.91 -12.89 -16.17
C ASP A 287 22.00 -12.24 -14.77
N GLY A 288 21.25 -11.15 -14.52
CA GLY A 288 21.20 -10.41 -13.26
C GLY A 288 20.36 -11.06 -12.15
N ALA A 289 20.15 -10.34 -11.05
CA ALA A 289 19.40 -10.82 -9.88
C ALA A 289 18.43 -9.74 -9.36
N GLY A 290 17.26 -10.16 -8.89
CA GLY A 290 16.26 -9.24 -8.34
C GLY A 290 15.24 -9.95 -7.45
N GLN A 291 14.45 -9.16 -6.71
CA GLN A 291 13.53 -9.62 -5.68
C GLN A 291 12.25 -8.79 -5.65
N GLY A 292 11.25 -9.26 -4.89
CA GLY A 292 9.96 -8.59 -4.71
C GLY A 292 8.80 -9.41 -5.24
N ILE A 293 7.73 -8.74 -5.69
CA ILE A 293 6.50 -9.40 -6.17
C ILE A 293 6.36 -9.12 -7.66
N LEU A 294 6.49 -10.14 -8.50
CA LEU A 294 6.40 -9.99 -9.96
C LEU A 294 5.00 -10.34 -10.47
N LEU A 295 4.30 -9.35 -11.02
CA LEU A 295 2.96 -9.44 -11.59
C LEU A 295 3.03 -9.26 -13.11
N VAL A 296 2.52 -10.22 -13.89
CA VAL A 296 2.49 -10.14 -15.37
C VAL A 296 1.08 -10.38 -15.91
N ASP A 297 0.53 -9.42 -16.66
CA ASP A 297 -0.84 -9.53 -17.23
C ASP A 297 -0.91 -10.45 -18.45
N GLY A 298 0.20 -10.64 -19.17
CA GLY A 298 0.33 -11.48 -20.36
C GLY A 298 1.25 -12.68 -20.14
N ASP A 299 2.08 -12.97 -21.15
CA ASP A 299 3.08 -14.04 -21.11
C ASP A 299 4.40 -13.60 -20.46
N LEU A 300 5.03 -14.51 -19.72
CA LEU A 300 6.40 -14.35 -19.21
C LEU A 300 7.35 -15.31 -19.94
N SER A 301 8.18 -14.77 -20.83
CA SER A 301 9.23 -15.52 -21.54
C SER A 301 10.59 -15.29 -20.88
N ILE A 302 11.37 -16.34 -20.64
CA ILE A 302 12.60 -16.27 -19.83
C ILE A 302 13.78 -16.97 -20.53
N CYS A 303 14.84 -16.23 -20.83
CA CYS A 303 15.82 -16.63 -21.83
C CYS A 303 17.30 -16.43 -21.42
N GLY A 304 17.57 -15.86 -20.24
CA GLY A 304 18.93 -15.76 -19.66
C GLY A 304 19.12 -16.66 -18.43
N GLY A 305 20.22 -16.46 -17.71
CA GLY A 305 20.62 -17.23 -16.52
C GLY A 305 20.25 -16.60 -15.17
N ALA A 306 19.49 -15.50 -15.16
CA ALA A 306 19.14 -14.72 -13.96
C ALA A 306 18.46 -15.50 -12.82
N THR A 307 18.40 -14.88 -11.64
CA THR A 307 17.63 -15.38 -10.48
C THR A 307 16.63 -14.34 -9.99
N PHE A 308 15.38 -14.76 -9.72
CA PHE A 308 14.37 -13.92 -9.07
C PHE A 308 13.91 -14.51 -7.73
N TYR A 309 13.83 -13.64 -6.71
CA TYR A 309 13.52 -13.96 -5.33
C TYR A 309 12.16 -13.36 -4.91
N GLY A 310 11.10 -14.16 -4.97
CA GLY A 310 9.77 -13.79 -4.51
C GLY A 310 8.63 -14.55 -5.19
N PRO A 311 7.37 -14.23 -4.88
CA PRO A 311 6.21 -14.78 -5.56
C PRO A 311 6.08 -14.17 -6.97
N VAL A 312 5.92 -15.04 -7.97
CA VAL A 312 5.69 -14.66 -9.37
C VAL A 312 4.27 -15.05 -9.77
N VAL A 313 3.47 -14.08 -10.25
CA VAL A 313 2.06 -14.25 -10.59
C VAL A 313 1.81 -13.79 -12.04
N VAL A 314 1.49 -14.75 -12.91
CA VAL A 314 1.35 -14.54 -14.36
C VAL A 314 -0.07 -14.92 -14.79
N LYS A 315 -0.83 -13.97 -15.35
CA LYS A 315 -2.19 -14.25 -15.85
C LYS A 315 -2.17 -15.15 -17.11
N GLY A 316 -1.19 -14.93 -18.00
CA GLY A 316 -0.92 -15.77 -19.17
C GLY A 316 0.02 -16.95 -18.88
N SER A 317 0.89 -17.29 -19.84
CA SER A 317 1.75 -18.48 -19.80
C SER A 317 3.22 -18.17 -19.52
N ILE A 318 3.90 -19.10 -18.83
CA ILE A 318 5.34 -19.04 -18.55
C ILE A 318 6.11 -19.93 -19.53
N LYS A 319 7.22 -19.44 -20.07
CA LYS A 319 8.03 -20.08 -21.12
C LYS A 319 9.51 -19.86 -20.81
N THR A 320 10.36 -20.89 -20.80
CA THR A 320 11.83 -20.68 -20.84
C THR A 320 12.42 -21.04 -22.19
N CYS A 321 13.37 -20.24 -22.67
CA CYS A 321 14.04 -20.40 -23.96
C CYS A 321 15.58 -20.48 -23.88
N GLY A 322 16.14 -20.36 -22.67
CA GLY A 322 17.57 -20.47 -22.36
C GLY A 322 17.89 -21.61 -21.38
N SER A 323 19.02 -21.49 -20.67
CA SER A 323 19.46 -22.44 -19.65
C SER A 323 19.98 -21.74 -18.39
N GLY A 324 19.54 -22.18 -17.21
CA GLY A 324 20.12 -21.77 -15.92
C GLY A 324 19.28 -20.82 -15.06
N PHE A 325 18.18 -20.28 -15.58
CA PHE A 325 17.28 -19.37 -14.86
C PHE A 325 16.69 -19.99 -13.58
N ARG A 326 16.48 -19.17 -12.54
CA ARG A 326 16.00 -19.62 -11.23
C ARG A 326 14.88 -18.72 -10.69
N LEU A 327 13.81 -19.35 -10.21
CA LEU A 327 12.78 -18.74 -9.36
C LEU A 327 12.90 -19.33 -7.97
N ILE A 328 12.96 -18.47 -6.95
CA ILE A 328 12.99 -18.86 -5.54
C ILE A 328 11.86 -18.11 -4.84
N GLY A 329 10.97 -18.82 -4.16
CA GLY A 329 9.75 -18.27 -3.56
C GLY A 329 8.53 -19.10 -3.95
N GLY A 330 7.93 -18.81 -5.10
CA GLY A 330 6.86 -19.64 -5.68
C GLY A 330 6.24 -19.02 -6.93
N VAL A 331 5.46 -19.81 -7.67
CA VAL A 331 4.90 -19.41 -8.98
C VAL A 331 3.42 -19.74 -9.11
N VAL A 332 2.62 -18.77 -9.54
CA VAL A 332 1.22 -18.91 -9.96
C VAL A 332 1.09 -18.53 -11.43
N ALA A 333 0.54 -19.42 -12.25
CA ALA A 333 0.21 -19.13 -13.65
C ALA A 333 -1.26 -19.47 -13.96
N GLY A 334 -1.93 -18.62 -14.75
CA GLY A 334 -3.31 -18.82 -15.18
C GLY A 334 -3.45 -19.92 -16.22
N GLU A 335 -3.61 -19.51 -17.48
CA GLU A 335 -3.68 -20.44 -18.61
C GLU A 335 -2.31 -20.70 -19.24
N SER A 336 -1.73 -21.84 -18.90
CA SER A 336 -0.68 -22.50 -19.68
C SER A 336 -1.31 -23.31 -20.83
N ASP A 337 -1.76 -22.65 -21.91
CA ASP A 337 -2.31 -23.39 -23.06
C ASP A 337 -1.21 -24.07 -23.90
N LEU A 338 -1.12 -25.39 -23.74
CA LEU A 338 -0.31 -26.28 -24.56
C LEU A 338 -1.14 -26.90 -25.69
N ASN A 339 -1.16 -26.27 -26.86
CA ASN A 339 -0.53 -26.85 -28.06
C ASN A 339 -0.54 -25.90 -29.28
N PRO A 340 0.44 -25.99 -30.22
CA PRO A 340 1.63 -26.83 -30.22
C PRO A 340 2.91 -25.99 -30.50
N SER A 341 3.37 -25.18 -29.55
CA SER A 341 4.69 -24.50 -29.64
C SER A 341 5.43 -24.34 -28.31
N GLY A 342 4.73 -24.38 -27.17
CA GLY A 342 5.35 -24.58 -25.85
C GLY A 342 5.10 -23.45 -24.86
N GLY A 343 4.20 -23.70 -23.91
CA GLY A 343 4.38 -23.25 -22.52
C GLY A 343 5.31 -24.23 -21.79
N VAL A 344 5.99 -23.74 -20.74
CA VAL A 344 6.81 -24.50 -19.79
C VAL A 344 7.73 -25.55 -20.47
N VAL A 345 8.43 -25.12 -21.52
CA VAL A 345 9.77 -25.65 -21.77
C VAL A 345 10.67 -25.08 -20.67
N VAL A 346 11.49 -25.92 -20.06
CA VAL A 346 12.33 -25.57 -18.91
C VAL A 346 13.76 -26.05 -19.17
N GLY A 347 14.51 -25.29 -19.97
CA GLY A 347 15.92 -25.59 -20.21
C GLY A 347 16.73 -25.36 -18.94
N ALA A 348 17.16 -26.43 -18.27
CA ALA A 348 18.00 -26.40 -17.05
C ALA A 348 17.62 -25.28 -16.05
N SER A 349 16.31 -25.03 -15.90
CA SER A 349 15.77 -23.93 -15.09
C SER A 349 15.10 -24.50 -13.84
N LYS A 350 15.21 -23.77 -12.73
CA LYS A 350 14.77 -24.23 -11.41
C LYS A 350 13.66 -23.35 -10.86
N ILE A 351 12.59 -23.97 -10.38
CA ILE A 351 11.57 -23.32 -9.55
C ILE A 351 11.68 -23.95 -8.16
N GLN A 352 12.04 -23.16 -7.16
CA GLN A 352 12.25 -23.58 -5.78
C GLN A 352 11.24 -22.88 -4.88
N TYR A 353 10.43 -23.64 -4.14
CA TYR A 353 9.61 -23.07 -3.08
C TYR A 353 10.49 -22.55 -1.95
N SER A 354 10.12 -21.40 -1.39
CA SER A 354 10.81 -20.81 -0.24
C SER A 354 9.85 -19.93 0.55
N SER A 355 9.44 -20.38 1.73
CA SER A 355 8.47 -19.67 2.56
C SER A 355 9.01 -18.32 3.02
N CYS A 356 10.26 -18.27 3.49
CA CYS A 356 10.90 -17.02 3.90
C CYS A 356 11.05 -16.03 2.73
N VAL A 357 11.32 -16.49 1.50
CA VAL A 357 11.44 -15.58 0.36
C VAL A 357 10.08 -14.98 -0.01
N VAL A 358 9.00 -15.76 0.10
CA VAL A 358 7.63 -15.27 -0.05
C VAL A 358 7.27 -14.31 1.10
N GLU A 359 7.61 -14.64 2.34
CA GLU A 359 7.32 -13.83 3.52
C GLU A 359 8.09 -12.50 3.53
N ARG A 360 9.40 -12.48 3.21
CA ARG A 360 10.19 -11.25 3.04
C ARG A 360 9.65 -10.39 1.89
N ALA A 361 9.34 -11.00 0.74
CA ALA A 361 8.77 -10.26 -0.39
C ALA A 361 7.39 -9.65 -0.07
N ILE A 362 6.56 -10.33 0.73
CA ILE A 362 5.27 -9.82 1.20
C ILE A 362 5.46 -8.72 2.24
N SER A 363 6.21 -8.99 3.32
CA SER A 363 6.33 -8.14 4.51
C SER A 363 7.26 -6.93 4.36
N ARG A 364 8.14 -6.93 3.35
CA ARG A 364 8.98 -5.78 2.96
C ARG A 364 8.50 -5.11 1.67
N SER A 365 7.37 -5.54 1.10
CA SER A 365 6.72 -4.77 0.02
C SER A 365 6.07 -3.50 0.56
N ARG A 366 6.30 -2.36 -0.11
CA ARG A 366 5.64 -1.05 0.15
C ARG A 366 4.17 -1.05 -0.32
N ALA A 367 3.48 -2.19 -0.19
CA ALA A 367 2.16 -2.50 -0.73
C ALA A 367 1.11 -2.81 0.35
N GLY A 368 1.43 -2.68 1.64
CA GLY A 368 0.44 -2.75 2.72
C GLY A 368 -0.39 -1.46 2.82
N ARG A 369 -1.64 -1.45 2.34
CA ARG A 369 -2.55 -0.32 2.58
C ARG A 369 -3.12 -0.32 4.02
N PRO A 370 -3.31 0.85 4.64
CA PRO A 370 -3.91 0.98 5.95
C PRO A 370 -5.42 0.70 5.89
N LYS A 371 -5.89 -0.33 6.61
CA LYS A 371 -7.32 -0.53 6.88
C LYS A 371 -7.68 0.20 8.19
N PRO A 372 -8.75 1.03 8.24
CA PRO A 372 -9.26 1.60 9.49
C PRO A 372 -9.64 0.51 10.49
N LEU A 373 -9.33 0.70 11.78
CA LEU A 373 -9.83 -0.23 12.80
C LEU A 373 -11.35 -0.11 12.94
N ALA A 374 -12.04 -1.24 12.82
CA ALA A 374 -13.51 -1.30 12.87
C ALA A 374 -14.10 -0.81 14.21
N GLU A 375 -13.34 -0.95 15.31
CA GLU A 375 -13.71 -0.41 16.62
C GLU A 375 -12.85 0.81 16.98
N ARG A 376 -13.52 1.92 17.31
CA ARG A 376 -12.92 3.21 17.68
C ARG A 376 -11.93 3.82 16.63
N PRO A 377 -12.36 4.01 15.37
CA PRO A 377 -11.55 4.69 14.34
C PRO A 377 -11.32 6.20 14.59
N TRP A 378 -11.69 6.76 15.74
CA TRP A 378 -11.39 8.15 16.08
C TRP A 378 -10.94 8.29 17.53
N PHE A 379 -9.87 9.06 17.74
CA PHE A 379 -9.56 9.67 19.04
C PHE A 379 -9.28 11.17 18.85
N SER A 380 -9.75 12.00 19.78
CA SER A 380 -9.47 13.43 19.73
C SER A 380 -8.16 13.74 20.46
N GLY A 381 -7.17 14.27 19.74
CA GLY A 381 -6.11 15.09 20.33
C GLY A 381 -6.69 16.29 21.11
N ARG A 382 -5.89 16.88 22.02
CA ARG A 382 -6.32 17.95 22.93
C ARG A 382 -6.21 19.35 22.33
#